data_AF-A0AAW0YQ72-F1
#
_entry.id   AF-A0AAW0YQ72-F1
#
_cell.length_a   1.000
_cell.length_b   1.000
_cell.length_c   1.000
_cell.angle_alpha   90.00
_cell.angle_beta   90.00
_cell.angle_gamma   90.00
#
_symmetry.space_group_name_H-M   'P 1'
#
loop_
_entity.id
_entity.type
_entity.pdbx_description
1 polymer ?
#
loop_
_entity_poly.entity_id
_entity_poly.type
_entity_poly.pdbx_seq_one_letter_code
_entity_poly.pdbx_strand_id
1 'polypeptide(L)'
;MLGPAPRIRLPVLSYGARWAAASTSASTSASATTSASSSTSDDLTTATSSSSASSSTTSTRRRRNDLPTSGVDLVAPPDPLSNIRPIIYASRPATRPSSNSPYSASEFPSDGADSGLENMELEWRLRRERVDLMNHRFWVTTNTNFNAQQAHRLSLLPAPSDPPTPEDTKRREDCLTQFYADWQMANQERQIRWVKEWWREIWQGLKIQTRLYILRGLRR
;
A
#
# COMPACT_ATOMS: atom_id res chain seq x y z
N MET A 1 13.04 41.26 41.45
CA MET A 1 13.00 39.87 41.96
C MET A 1 12.21 39.03 40.95
N LEU A 2 12.88 38.55 39.89
CA LEU A 2 12.29 37.69 38.85
C LEU A 2 13.11 36.39 38.84
N GLY A 3 12.51 35.29 39.28
CA GLY A 3 13.15 33.97 39.30
C GLY A 3 13.15 33.32 37.91
N PRO A 4 14.13 32.45 37.61
CA PRO A 4 14.24 31.84 36.28
C PRO A 4 13.24 30.68 36.10
N ALA A 5 12.68 30.59 34.89
CA ALA A 5 11.76 29.54 34.47
C ALA A 5 12.44 28.17 34.28
N PRO A 6 11.71 27.05 34.47
CA PRO A 6 12.27 25.70 34.37
C PRO A 6 12.53 25.29 32.90
N ARG A 7 13.72 24.73 32.65
CA ARG A 7 14.10 24.11 31.39
C ARG A 7 13.54 22.69 31.30
N ILE A 8 12.68 22.45 30.31
CA ILE A 8 12.19 21.11 29.95
C ILE A 8 13.35 20.35 29.27
N ARG A 9 13.83 19.27 29.90
CA ARG A 9 14.76 18.30 29.29
C ARG A 9 13.95 17.29 28.50
N LEU A 10 14.20 17.21 27.19
CA LEU A 10 13.74 16.10 26.35
C LEU A 10 14.63 14.87 26.58
N PRO A 11 14.09 13.64 26.59
CA PRO A 11 14.88 12.43 26.74
C PRO A 11 15.70 12.15 25.48
N VAL A 12 17.01 11.97 25.68
CA VAL A 12 17.95 11.42 24.71
C VAL A 12 17.72 9.91 24.65
N LEU A 13 17.12 9.42 23.56
CA LEU A 13 17.07 7.99 23.26
C LEU A 13 18.46 7.53 22.82
N SER A 14 19.20 6.98 23.78
CA SER A 14 20.44 6.25 23.57
C SER A 14 20.14 4.91 22.86
N TYR A 15 20.52 4.79 21.58
CA TYR A 15 20.56 3.50 20.91
C TYR A 15 21.86 2.78 21.28
N GLY A 16 21.79 1.96 22.32
CA GLY A 16 22.83 1.00 22.67
C GLY A 16 22.91 -0.10 21.62
N ALA A 17 24.01 -0.09 20.85
CA ALA A 17 24.44 -1.21 20.03
C ALA A 17 24.95 -2.35 20.91
N ARG A 18 24.57 -3.59 20.57
CA ARG A 18 25.37 -4.83 20.61
C ARG A 18 24.44 -6.04 20.66
N TRP A 19 24.38 -6.82 19.57
CA TRP A 19 24.41 -8.28 19.63
C TRP A 19 25.09 -8.79 18.36
N ALA A 20 26.08 -9.66 18.57
CA ALA A 20 26.90 -10.28 17.56
C ALA A 20 26.39 -11.70 17.27
N ALA A 21 26.64 -12.09 16.01
CA ALA A 21 26.90 -13.42 15.49
C ALA A 21 25.77 -14.47 15.39
N ALA A 22 25.60 -14.87 14.12
CA ALA A 22 25.46 -16.22 13.60
C ALA A 22 24.17 -17.01 13.87
N SER A 23 23.46 -17.33 12.79
CA SER A 23 23.49 -18.70 12.28
C SER A 23 22.96 -18.76 10.85
N THR A 24 23.77 -19.38 10.01
CA THR A 24 23.54 -19.78 8.63
C THR A 24 22.46 -20.85 8.57
N SER A 25 21.50 -20.74 7.65
CA SER A 25 20.72 -21.89 7.19
C SER A 25 20.30 -21.65 5.75
N ALA A 26 20.88 -22.45 4.86
CA ALA A 26 20.50 -22.56 3.47
C ALA A 26 19.05 -23.06 3.36
N SER A 27 18.35 -22.63 2.32
CA SER A 27 17.11 -23.30 1.89
C SER A 27 17.06 -23.32 0.38
N THR A 28 17.10 -24.55 -0.09
CA THR A 28 17.23 -25.07 -1.43
C THR A 28 16.10 -24.63 -2.36
N SER A 29 16.48 -24.30 -3.59
CA SER A 29 15.63 -24.12 -4.76
C SER A 29 14.76 -25.35 -5.04
N ALA A 30 13.44 -25.15 -5.17
CA ALA A 30 12.53 -26.13 -5.76
C ALA A 30 11.88 -25.52 -7.01
N SER A 31 12.30 -26.03 -8.16
CA SER A 31 11.74 -25.74 -9.48
C SER A 31 10.38 -26.43 -9.62
N ALA A 32 9.33 -25.67 -9.89
CA ALA A 32 8.02 -26.20 -10.21
C ALA A 32 7.94 -26.47 -11.73
N THR A 33 8.03 -27.73 -12.13
CA THR A 33 7.65 -28.21 -13.46
C THR A 33 6.13 -28.23 -13.57
N THR A 34 5.59 -27.39 -14.45
CA THR A 34 4.17 -27.35 -14.81
C THR A 34 3.94 -28.33 -15.96
N SER A 35 3.37 -29.50 -15.65
CA SER A 35 2.84 -30.42 -16.65
C SER A 35 1.37 -30.11 -16.88
N ALA A 36 1.07 -29.61 -18.08
CA ALA A 36 -0.29 -29.43 -18.59
C ALA A 36 -0.75 -30.72 -19.28
N SER A 37 -1.78 -31.36 -18.73
CA SER A 37 -2.53 -32.43 -19.38
C SER A 37 -3.91 -31.89 -19.77
N SER A 38 -4.14 -31.82 -21.07
CA SER A 38 -5.43 -31.53 -21.70
C SER A 38 -6.11 -32.86 -22.04
N SER A 39 -7.36 -33.02 -21.60
CA SER A 39 -8.22 -34.12 -22.01
C SER A 39 -9.61 -33.58 -22.33
N THR A 40 -10.09 -33.99 -23.49
CA THR A 40 -11.29 -33.60 -24.21
C THR A 40 -12.53 -34.40 -23.81
N SER A 41 -13.71 -33.89 -24.25
CA SER A 41 -15.00 -34.60 -24.45
C SER A 41 -15.78 -34.94 -23.16
N ASP A 42 -17.11 -34.79 -23.02
CA ASP A 42 -18.22 -34.89 -23.97
C ASP A 42 -19.45 -34.03 -23.60
N ASP A 43 -20.38 -34.01 -24.56
CA ASP A 43 -21.55 -33.16 -24.77
C ASP A 43 -22.88 -33.75 -24.22
N LEU A 44 -23.95 -32.94 -24.35
CA LEU A 44 -25.39 -33.23 -24.37
C LEU A 44 -26.30 -33.13 -23.10
N THR A 45 -26.96 -31.96 -23.03
CA THR A 45 -28.43 -31.68 -22.96
C THR A 45 -29.35 -32.43 -21.97
N THR A 46 -30.18 -31.68 -21.23
CA THR A 46 -31.65 -31.61 -21.38
C THR A 46 -32.25 -30.51 -20.46
N ALA A 47 -33.24 -29.79 -21.00
CA ALA A 47 -33.93 -28.62 -20.45
C ALA A 47 -34.83 -28.89 -19.23
N THR A 48 -35.24 -27.82 -18.51
CA THR A 48 -36.66 -27.40 -18.35
C THR A 48 -36.83 -26.26 -17.32
N SER A 49 -37.34 -25.13 -17.82
CA SER A 49 -38.10 -24.01 -17.23
C SER A 49 -38.06 -23.68 -15.72
N SER A 50 -37.82 -22.41 -15.42
CA SER A 50 -38.80 -21.59 -14.67
C SER A 50 -38.68 -20.11 -15.03
N SER A 51 -39.81 -19.57 -15.48
CA SER A 51 -40.08 -18.19 -15.82
C SER A 51 -40.46 -17.39 -14.57
N SER A 52 -39.92 -16.18 -14.37
CA SER A 52 -40.70 -15.02 -13.94
C SER A 52 -39.86 -13.75 -13.75
N ALA A 53 -40.46 -12.63 -14.17
CA ALA A 53 -40.21 -11.26 -13.74
C ALA A 53 -38.98 -10.53 -14.31
N SER A 54 -39.14 -10.12 -15.56
CA SER A 54 -38.57 -8.90 -16.12
C SER A 54 -39.01 -7.67 -15.31
N SER A 55 -38.15 -7.19 -14.42
CA SER A 55 -38.20 -5.80 -13.93
C SER A 55 -37.09 -5.01 -14.59
N SER A 56 -37.45 -4.38 -15.71
CA SER A 56 -36.69 -3.32 -16.36
C SER A 56 -36.57 -2.12 -15.43
N THR A 57 -35.56 -2.13 -14.56
CA THR A 57 -35.11 -0.91 -13.89
C THR A 57 -34.17 -0.21 -14.84
N THR A 58 -34.69 0.88 -15.39
CA THR A 58 -33.98 1.94 -16.09
C THR A 58 -32.54 2.05 -15.59
N SER A 59 -31.61 1.70 -16.48
CA SER A 59 -30.20 2.09 -16.40
C SER A 59 -30.15 3.60 -16.49
N THR A 60 -30.41 4.25 -15.35
CA THR A 60 -30.08 5.63 -15.11
C THR A 60 -28.56 5.64 -15.11
N ARG A 61 -28.01 5.79 -16.31
CA ARG A 61 -26.63 6.11 -16.61
C ARG A 61 -26.33 7.37 -15.81
N ARG A 62 -25.96 7.16 -14.53
CA ARG A 62 -25.45 8.18 -13.64
C ARG A 62 -24.28 8.75 -14.40
N ARG A 63 -24.53 9.90 -15.04
CA ARG A 63 -23.51 10.85 -15.42
C ARG A 63 -22.65 10.94 -14.19
N ARG A 64 -21.49 10.27 -14.21
CA ARG A 64 -20.42 10.55 -13.27
C ARG A 64 -20.31 12.06 -13.32
N ASN A 65 -20.44 12.68 -12.16
CA ASN A 65 -20.15 14.09 -12.02
C ASN A 65 -18.71 14.26 -12.49
N ASP A 66 -18.52 14.58 -13.77
CA ASP A 66 -17.30 15.12 -14.34
C ASP A 66 -17.17 16.54 -13.77
N LEU A 67 -17.04 16.62 -12.46
CA LEU A 67 -16.54 17.80 -11.79
C LEU A 67 -15.06 17.85 -12.15
N PRO A 68 -14.58 18.91 -12.81
CA PRO A 68 -13.15 19.13 -12.91
C PRO A 68 -12.67 19.50 -11.51
N THR A 69 -12.31 18.51 -10.69
CA THR A 69 -11.42 18.66 -9.53
C THR A 69 -10.00 18.95 -10.02
N SER A 70 -9.84 19.91 -10.94
CA SER A 70 -8.59 20.21 -11.61
C SER A 70 -7.66 20.94 -10.63
N GLY A 71 -6.98 20.17 -9.79
CA GLY A 71 -5.88 20.65 -8.96
C GLY A 71 -5.88 20.17 -7.51
N VAL A 72 -6.91 19.49 -7.02
CA VAL A 72 -6.97 19.04 -5.61
C VAL A 72 -6.90 17.52 -5.52
N ASP A 73 -5.87 17.02 -4.83
CA ASP A 73 -5.71 15.60 -4.53
C ASP A 73 -6.89 15.10 -3.70
N LEU A 74 -7.56 14.03 -4.16
CA LEU A 74 -8.71 13.44 -3.47
C LEU A 74 -8.25 12.26 -2.62
N VAL A 75 -8.99 11.96 -1.54
CA VAL A 75 -8.69 10.83 -0.66
C VAL A 75 -9.86 9.86 -0.70
N ALA A 76 -9.59 8.61 -1.07
CA ALA A 76 -10.58 7.54 -1.14
C ALA A 76 -10.89 6.97 0.26
N PRO A 77 -11.97 6.18 0.41
CA PRO A 77 -12.25 5.43 1.63
C PRO A 77 -11.07 4.55 2.08
N PRO A 78 -10.99 4.20 3.38
CA PRO A 78 -9.93 3.32 3.88
C PRO A 78 -10.03 1.93 3.23
N ASP A 79 -8.88 1.39 2.82
CA ASP A 79 -8.80 0.05 2.27
C ASP A 79 -9.04 -1.01 3.37
N PRO A 80 -9.88 -2.05 3.14
CA PRO A 80 -10.24 -3.04 4.17
C PRO A 80 -9.06 -3.85 4.72
N LEU A 81 -7.95 -3.98 3.99
CA LEU A 81 -6.79 -4.77 4.42
C LEU A 81 -5.71 -3.90 5.06
N SER A 82 -5.28 -2.83 4.38
CA SER A 82 -4.21 -1.95 4.87
C SER A 82 -4.69 -0.85 5.83
N ASN A 83 -5.98 -0.54 5.85
CA ASN A 83 -6.57 0.59 6.59
C ASN A 83 -6.01 1.98 6.20
N ILE A 84 -5.20 2.05 5.14
CA ILE A 84 -4.65 3.28 4.59
C ILE A 84 -5.66 3.85 3.58
N ARG A 85 -5.74 5.18 3.53
CA ARG A 85 -6.59 5.89 2.57
C ARG A 85 -5.82 6.18 1.27
N PRO A 86 -6.22 5.59 0.13
CA PRO A 86 -5.57 5.89 -1.14
C PRO A 86 -5.75 7.35 -1.53
N ILE A 87 -4.68 8.00 -1.98
CA ILE A 87 -4.73 9.36 -2.53
C ILE A 87 -4.89 9.26 -4.05
N ILE A 88 -5.93 9.90 -4.57
CA ILE A 88 -6.20 10.07 -6.00
C ILE A 88 -5.63 11.42 -6.40
N TYR A 89 -4.43 11.38 -6.97
CA TYR A 89 -3.74 12.58 -7.43
C TYR A 89 -4.47 13.24 -8.60
N ALA A 90 -4.88 14.49 -8.42
CA ALA A 90 -5.56 15.26 -9.47
C ALA A 90 -4.60 15.74 -10.57
N SER A 91 -3.30 15.74 -10.25
CA SER A 91 -2.22 16.22 -11.12
C SER A 91 -1.72 15.17 -12.12
N ARG A 92 -2.53 14.13 -12.43
CA ARG A 92 -2.23 13.26 -13.56
C ARG A 92 -2.07 14.16 -14.78
N PRO A 93 -0.88 14.23 -15.40
CA PRO A 93 -0.76 14.97 -16.66
C PRO A 93 -1.83 14.40 -17.56
N ALA A 94 -2.57 15.26 -18.24
CA ALA A 94 -3.48 14.82 -19.28
C ALA A 94 -2.61 14.16 -20.37
N THR A 95 -2.26 12.89 -20.18
CA THR A 95 -1.78 12.00 -21.22
C THR A 95 -2.98 11.73 -22.09
N ARG A 96 -3.35 12.76 -22.85
CA ARG A 96 -3.90 12.58 -24.18
C ARG A 96 -2.68 12.57 -25.09
N PRO A 97 -1.97 11.44 -25.26
CA PRO A 97 -1.39 11.25 -26.58
C PRO A 97 -2.63 11.20 -27.47
N SER A 98 -2.89 12.30 -28.18
CA SER A 98 -3.76 12.19 -29.34
C SER A 98 -3.06 11.18 -30.24
N SER A 99 -3.46 9.91 -30.15
CA SER A 99 -3.02 8.84 -31.05
C SER A 99 -3.42 9.13 -32.51
N ASN A 100 -4.14 10.24 -32.72
CA ASN A 100 -4.54 10.83 -33.98
C ASN A 100 -3.86 12.18 -34.29
N SER A 101 -2.82 12.59 -33.56
CA SER A 101 -2.02 13.74 -34.00
C SER A 101 -1.14 13.30 -35.16
N PRO A 102 -1.23 13.93 -36.34
CA PRO A 102 -0.32 13.67 -37.46
C PRO A 102 1.14 14.05 -37.18
N TYR A 103 1.41 14.72 -36.04
CA TYR A 103 2.74 15.10 -35.59
C TYR A 103 3.18 14.26 -34.39
N SER A 104 4.42 13.76 -34.42
CA SER A 104 5.05 13.06 -33.31
C SER A 104 5.51 14.04 -32.24
N ALA A 105 5.41 13.66 -30.95
CA ALA A 105 5.85 14.49 -29.82
C ALA A 105 7.34 14.88 -29.88
N SER A 106 8.13 14.21 -30.73
CA SER A 106 9.54 14.54 -31.02
C SER A 106 9.74 15.76 -31.93
N GLU A 107 8.72 16.25 -32.63
CA GLU A 107 8.83 17.40 -33.56
C GLU A 107 8.72 18.76 -32.86
N PHE A 108 8.33 18.80 -31.59
CA PHE A 108 8.29 20.03 -30.80
C PHE A 108 9.50 20.06 -29.88
N PRO A 109 10.49 20.95 -30.11
CA PRO A 109 11.66 21.06 -29.24
C PRO A 109 11.21 21.48 -27.83
N SER A 110 11.23 20.55 -26.88
CA SER A 110 11.07 20.84 -25.46
C SER A 110 12.40 21.28 -24.83
N ASP A 111 13.18 22.10 -25.54
CA ASP A 111 14.55 22.45 -25.14
C ASP A 111 14.63 23.78 -24.36
N GLY A 112 13.49 24.21 -23.80
CA GLY A 112 13.41 25.39 -22.96
C GLY A 112 13.88 25.10 -21.52
N ALA A 113 14.41 26.13 -20.85
CA ALA A 113 14.70 26.07 -19.41
C ALA A 113 13.49 25.68 -18.54
N ASP A 114 12.27 25.75 -19.07
CA ASP A 114 11.03 25.27 -18.47
C ASP A 114 10.89 23.74 -18.49
N SER A 115 11.41 23.06 -19.51
CA SER A 115 11.26 21.61 -19.67
C SER A 115 12.04 20.83 -18.61
N GLY A 116 13.17 21.36 -18.12
CA GLY A 116 13.89 20.80 -16.97
C GLY A 116 13.09 20.88 -15.65
N LEU A 117 12.36 21.98 -15.43
CA LEU A 117 11.50 22.14 -14.26
C LEU A 117 10.27 21.24 -14.33
N GLU A 118 9.62 21.18 -15.50
CA GLU A 118 8.47 20.31 -15.75
C GLU A 118 8.83 18.84 -15.57
N ASN A 119 9.99 18.42 -16.06
CA ASN A 119 10.48 17.05 -15.88
C ASN A 119 10.78 16.74 -14.41
N MET A 120 11.42 17.64 -13.67
CA MET A 120 11.62 17.48 -12.23
C MET A 120 10.30 17.46 -11.43
N GLU A 121 9.31 18.26 -11.82
CA GLU A 121 7.98 18.27 -11.19
C GLU A 121 7.21 16.99 -11.50
N LEU A 122 7.35 16.46 -12.72
CA LEU A 122 6.82 15.15 -13.07
C LEU A 122 7.50 14.03 -12.26
N GLU A 123 8.82 14.04 -12.15
CA GLU A 123 9.59 13.07 -11.35
C GLU A 123 9.14 13.09 -9.89
N TRP A 124 9.04 14.28 -9.29
CA TRP A 124 8.57 14.44 -7.91
C TRP A 124 7.16 13.86 -7.72
N ARG A 125 6.23 14.11 -8.65
CA ARG A 125 4.86 13.58 -8.61
C ARG A 125 4.82 12.06 -8.70
N LEU A 126 5.48 11.48 -9.71
CA LEU A 126 5.54 10.03 -9.90
C LEU A 126 6.19 9.34 -8.70
N ARG A 127 7.19 9.99 -8.10
CA ARG A 127 7.84 9.47 -6.90
C ARG A 127 6.89 9.44 -5.71
N ARG A 128 6.13 10.51 -5.47
CA ARG A 128 5.14 10.55 -4.40
C ARG A 128 4.11 9.43 -4.54
N GLU A 129 3.57 9.25 -5.74
CA GLU A 129 2.67 8.13 -6.08
C GLU A 129 3.30 6.76 -5.79
N ARG A 130 4.54 6.56 -6.21
CA ARG A 130 5.28 5.33 -5.98
C ARG A 130 5.47 5.04 -4.49
N VAL A 131 5.82 6.05 -3.69
CA VAL A 131 6.03 5.89 -2.24
C VAL A 131 4.75 5.49 -1.53
N ASP A 132 3.63 6.09 -1.90
CA ASP A 132 2.32 5.73 -1.33
C ASP A 132 1.91 4.31 -1.69
N LEU A 133 2.09 3.92 -2.96
CA LEU A 133 1.83 2.55 -3.41
C LEU A 133 2.74 1.55 -2.69
N MET A 134 4.01 1.89 -2.51
CA MET A 134 4.96 1.05 -1.78
C MET A 134 4.51 0.87 -0.32
N ASN A 135 4.10 1.96 0.34
CA ASN A 135 3.59 1.92 1.70
C ASN A 135 2.32 1.07 1.82
N HIS A 136 1.34 1.30 0.95
CA HIS A 136 0.13 0.50 0.89
C HIS A 136 0.44 -0.99 0.70
N ARG A 137 1.28 -1.36 -0.28
CA ARG A 137 1.65 -2.76 -0.55
C ARG A 137 2.33 -3.44 0.64
N PHE A 138 3.19 -2.70 1.34
CA PHE A 138 3.84 -3.21 2.55
C PHE A 138 2.79 -3.57 3.62
N TRP A 139 1.84 -2.68 3.89
CA TRP A 139 0.81 -2.90 4.90
C TRP A 139 -0.22 -3.94 4.50
N VAL A 140 -0.66 -3.98 3.23
CA VAL A 140 -1.52 -5.06 2.71
C VAL A 140 -0.86 -6.41 2.96
N THR A 141 0.40 -6.57 2.57
CA THR A 141 1.12 -7.84 2.70
C THR A 141 1.29 -8.23 4.17
N THR A 142 1.64 -7.27 5.02
CA THR A 142 1.86 -7.48 6.45
C THR A 142 0.56 -7.89 7.15
N ASN A 143 -0.53 -7.18 6.90
CA ASN A 143 -1.83 -7.44 7.52
C ASN A 143 -2.44 -8.75 7.00
N THR A 144 -2.26 -9.08 5.72
CA THR A 144 -2.72 -10.36 5.16
C THR A 144 -2.03 -11.53 5.86
N ASN A 145 -0.71 -11.46 6.03
CA ASN A 145 0.03 -12.51 6.73
C ASN A 145 -0.33 -12.57 8.23
N PHE A 146 -0.46 -11.41 8.87
CA PHE A 146 -0.92 -11.33 10.26
C PHE A 146 -2.26 -12.03 10.46
N ASN A 147 -3.28 -11.69 9.65
CA ASN A 147 -4.61 -12.28 9.72
C ASN A 147 -4.58 -13.80 9.47
N ALA A 148 -3.79 -14.25 8.49
CA ALA A 148 -3.64 -15.67 8.18
C ALA A 148 -3.02 -16.45 9.35
N GLN A 149 -1.95 -15.92 9.96
CA GLN A 149 -1.31 -16.58 11.11
C GLN A 149 -2.15 -16.55 12.37
N GLN A 150 -2.86 -15.44 12.62
CA GLN A 150 -3.80 -15.33 13.72
C GLN A 150 -4.92 -16.37 13.58
N ALA A 151 -5.54 -16.46 12.39
CA ALA A 151 -6.59 -17.43 12.11
C ALA A 151 -6.07 -18.87 12.25
N HIS A 152 -4.86 -19.15 11.75
CA HIS A 152 -4.22 -20.44 11.91
C HIS A 152 -4.02 -20.81 13.39
N ARG A 153 -3.46 -19.92 14.21
CA ARG A 153 -3.28 -20.21 15.65
C ARG A 153 -4.60 -20.42 16.38
N LEU A 154 -5.61 -19.62 16.07
CA LEU A 154 -6.95 -19.78 16.65
C LEU A 154 -7.61 -21.10 16.22
N SER A 155 -7.33 -21.59 15.01
CA SER A 155 -7.89 -22.87 14.53
C SER A 155 -7.30 -24.10 15.23
N LEU A 156 -6.13 -23.96 15.86
CA LEU A 156 -5.50 -25.03 16.65
C LEU A 156 -6.10 -25.15 18.06
N LEU A 157 -6.86 -24.15 18.50
CA LEU A 157 -7.55 -24.22 19.78
C LEU A 157 -8.73 -25.19 19.70
N PRO A 158 -9.07 -25.89 20.80
CA PRO A 158 -10.29 -26.67 20.86
C PRO A 158 -11.51 -25.82 20.49
N ALA A 159 -12.50 -26.44 19.82
CA ALA A 159 -13.74 -25.76 19.48
C ALA A 159 -14.39 -25.21 20.77
N PRO A 160 -14.79 -23.93 20.80
CA PRO A 160 -15.40 -23.34 21.98
C PRO A 160 -16.72 -24.03 22.30
N SER A 161 -16.99 -24.21 23.60
CA SER A 161 -18.30 -24.68 24.06
C SER A 161 -19.39 -23.65 23.71
N ASP A 162 -20.63 -24.10 23.53
CA ASP A 162 -21.80 -23.20 23.34
C ASP A 162 -22.77 -23.38 24.51
N PRO A 163 -22.92 -22.39 25.43
CA PRO A 163 -22.27 -21.07 25.43
C PRO A 163 -20.78 -21.12 25.81
N PRO A 164 -19.98 -20.10 25.43
CA PRO A 164 -18.55 -20.05 25.75
C PRO A 164 -18.31 -20.07 27.26
N THR A 165 -17.56 -21.07 27.73
CA THR A 165 -17.14 -21.11 29.12
C THR A 165 -16.08 -20.04 29.39
N PRO A 166 -15.98 -19.51 30.63
CA PRO A 166 -14.94 -18.54 30.97
C PRO A 166 -13.52 -19.09 30.82
N GLU A 167 -13.36 -20.42 30.85
CA GLU A 167 -12.08 -21.08 30.57
C GLU A 167 -11.72 -21.02 29.08
N ASP A 168 -12.70 -21.23 28.20
CA ASP A 168 -12.48 -21.18 26.74
C ASP A 168 -12.10 -19.75 26.30
N THR A 169 -12.72 -18.73 26.90
CA THR A 169 -12.35 -17.33 26.65
C THR A 169 -10.93 -17.04 27.12
N LYS A 170 -10.56 -17.49 28.33
CA LYS A 170 -9.20 -17.29 28.87
C LYS A 170 -8.14 -17.97 28.00
N ARG A 171 -8.34 -19.23 27.59
CA ARG A 171 -7.40 -19.94 26.70
C ARG A 171 -7.22 -19.21 25.37
N ARG A 172 -8.30 -18.67 24.80
CA ARG A 172 -8.24 -17.87 23.57
C ARG A 172 -7.44 -16.58 23.78
N GLU A 173 -7.67 -15.87 24.87
CA GLU A 173 -6.93 -14.65 25.22
C GLU A 173 -5.43 -14.91 25.46
N ASP A 174 -5.10 -15.98 26.17
CA ASP A 174 -3.72 -16.41 26.40
C ASP A 174 -3.01 -16.74 25.07
N CYS A 175 -3.69 -17.48 24.18
CA CYS A 175 -3.19 -17.80 22.84
C CYS A 175 -2.94 -16.54 22.00
N LEU A 176 -3.86 -15.58 22.01
CA LEU A 176 -3.70 -14.31 21.32
C LEU A 176 -2.54 -13.49 21.89
N THR A 177 -2.40 -13.44 23.22
CA THR A 177 -1.32 -12.71 23.89
C THR A 177 0.05 -13.25 23.46
N GLN A 178 0.21 -14.58 23.47
CA GLN A 178 1.43 -15.23 23.00
C GLN A 178 1.67 -14.97 21.50
N PHE A 179 0.62 -15.04 20.69
CA PHE A 179 0.70 -14.73 19.26
C PHE A 179 1.21 -13.32 18.99
N TYR A 180 0.68 -12.30 19.68
CA TYR A 180 1.12 -10.92 19.49
C TYR A 180 2.59 -10.73 19.87
N ALA A 181 3.03 -11.33 20.98
CA ALA A 181 4.42 -11.29 21.40
C ALA A 181 5.34 -11.90 20.33
N ASP A 182 5.02 -13.12 19.88
CA ASP A 182 5.79 -13.83 18.86
C ASP A 182 5.83 -13.09 17.52
N TRP A 183 4.66 -12.61 17.07
CA TRP A 183 4.54 -11.87 15.82
C TRP A 183 5.37 -10.60 15.83
N GLN A 184 5.36 -9.86 16.94
CA GLN A 184 6.11 -8.62 17.08
C GLN A 184 7.61 -8.89 17.07
N MET A 185 8.10 -9.93 17.78
CA MET A 185 9.50 -10.32 17.74
C MET A 185 9.94 -10.73 16.33
N ALA A 186 9.14 -11.57 15.65
CA ALA A 186 9.47 -12.06 14.32
C ALA A 186 9.46 -10.97 13.23
N ASN A 187 8.57 -9.97 13.35
CA ASN A 187 8.43 -8.92 12.33
C ASN A 187 9.22 -7.64 12.64
N GLN A 188 9.82 -7.51 13.83
CA GLN A 188 10.54 -6.30 14.24
C GLN A 188 11.62 -5.92 13.23
N GLU A 189 12.45 -6.87 12.81
CA GLU A 189 13.54 -6.60 11.86
C GLU A 189 12.99 -6.17 10.48
N ARG A 190 11.93 -6.82 10.01
CA ARG A 190 11.26 -6.47 8.76
C ARG A 190 10.71 -5.04 8.81
N GLN A 191 10.07 -4.66 9.92
CA GLN A 191 9.54 -3.32 10.11
C GLN A 191 10.66 -2.28 10.18
N ILE A 192 11.77 -2.56 10.89
CA ILE A 192 12.93 -1.66 10.93
C ILE A 192 13.52 -1.47 9.53
N ARG A 193 13.71 -2.55 8.78
CA ARG A 193 14.21 -2.50 7.40
C ARG A 193 13.27 -1.67 6.52
N TRP A 194 11.98 -1.92 6.63
CA TRP A 194 10.94 -1.18 5.91
C TRP A 194 10.97 0.31 6.24
N VAL A 195 10.98 0.69 7.52
CA VAL A 195 11.01 2.10 7.95
C VAL A 195 12.24 2.81 7.41
N LYS A 196 13.42 2.16 7.39
CA LYS A 196 14.64 2.72 6.78
C LYS A 196 14.48 2.98 5.29
N GLU A 197 13.92 2.02 4.55
CA GLU A 197 13.72 2.16 3.10
C GLU A 197 12.67 3.24 2.78
N TRP A 198 11.55 3.23 3.50
CA TRP A 198 10.50 4.22 3.36
C TRP A 198 11.02 5.64 3.64
N TRP A 199 11.78 5.84 4.72
CA TRP A 199 12.41 7.13 5.00
C TRP A 199 13.40 7.55 3.93
N ARG A 200 14.20 6.63 3.39
CA ARG A 200 15.13 6.95 2.30
C ARG A 200 14.38 7.50 1.08
N GLU A 201 13.26 6.91 0.73
CA GLU A 201 12.41 7.35 -0.37
C GLU A 201 11.76 8.72 -0.11
N ILE A 202 11.26 8.94 1.11
CA ILE A 202 10.71 10.24 1.55
C ILE A 202 11.78 11.34 1.46
N TRP A 203 13.00 11.08 1.94
CA TRP A 203 14.10 12.04 1.86
C TRP A 203 14.51 12.40 0.44
N GLN A 204 14.48 11.44 -0.48
CA GLN A 204 14.74 11.72 -1.89
C GLN A 204 13.64 12.61 -2.49
N GLY A 205 12.36 12.35 -2.19
CA GLY A 205 11.26 13.21 -2.59
C GLY A 205 11.40 14.65 -2.08
N LEU A 206 11.78 14.81 -0.80
CA LEU A 206 11.98 16.12 -0.18
C LEU A 206 13.13 16.90 -0.82
N LYS A 207 14.21 16.23 -1.25
CA LYS A 207 15.32 16.86 -1.98
C LYS A 207 14.87 17.43 -3.32
N ILE A 208 14.11 16.66 -4.10
CA ILE A 208 13.57 17.13 -5.40
C ILE A 208 12.64 18.31 -5.18
N GLN A 209 11.74 18.24 -4.19
CA GLN A 209 10.81 19.31 -3.85
C GLN A 209 11.54 20.60 -3.43
N THR A 210 12.58 20.48 -2.61
CA THR A 210 13.41 21.62 -2.19
C THR A 210 14.07 22.27 -3.41
N ARG A 211 14.63 21.46 -4.31
CA ARG A 211 15.28 21.96 -5.54
C ARG A 211 14.27 22.67 -6.46
N LEU A 212 13.06 22.13 -6.62
CA LEU A 212 11.97 22.78 -7.36
C LEU A 212 11.59 24.13 -6.75
N TYR A 213 11.47 24.21 -5.42
CA TYR A 213 11.12 25.45 -4.72
C TYR A 213 12.19 26.52 -4.89
N ILE A 214 13.47 26.15 -4.75
CA ILE A 214 14.61 27.07 -4.94
C ILE A 214 14.65 27.58 -6.39
N LEU A 215 14.57 26.69 -7.38
CA LEU A 215 14.60 27.09 -8.80
C LEU A 215 13.41 27.98 -9.18
N ARG A 216 12.22 27.68 -8.64
CA ARG A 216 11.02 28.51 -8.84
C ARG A 216 11.12 29.86 -8.15
N GLY A 217 11.74 29.92 -6.97
CA GLY A 217 11.98 31.15 -6.21
C GLY A 217 13.01 32.05 -6.86
N LEU A 218 14.08 31.49 -7.44
CA LEU A 218 15.12 32.23 -8.17
C LEU A 218 14.64 32.80 -9.52
N ARG A 219 13.50 32.35 -10.03
CA ARG A 219 12.93 32.77 -11.33
C ARG A 219 11.83 33.83 -11.20
N ARG A 220 11.45 34.20 -9.97
CA ARG A 220 10.54 35.33 -9.69
C ARG A 220 11.34 36.59 -9.46
#